data_AF-A0A373A3C3-F1
#
_entry.id   AF-A0A373A3C3-F1
#
_cell.length_a   1.000
_cell.length_b   1.000
_cell.length_c   1.000
_cell.angle_alpha   90.00
_cell.angle_beta   90.00
_cell.angle_gamma   90.00
#
_symmetry.space_group_name_H-M   'P 1'
#
loop_
_entity.id
_entity.type
_entity.pdbx_description
1 polymer ?
#
loop_
_entity_poly.entity_id
_entity_poly.type
_entity_poly.pdbx_seq_one_letter_code
_entity_poly.pdbx_strand_id
1 'polypeptide(L)'
;MAATKRRTALMLTGLTIAAPTSAAQVLDQAAAEAMEFTRQAEASSLGVGSLDHLELAVTDFNDAYSVMPPQQVFAETLDYRRKVDALLKAKHTHEQGRELLAYAGWLSELLAWLAHDLGSPRAGLAFANDAFVHGRQAGHGELCGWAMDAAASINLYEHRPDRALAAARQGLTQAPATHPLAVRLHAQAARASAADGDPEGFVSSLRAAQDAHQFLPARIPRRFGLDPLPLADYALTSYPATACILLGKAEDARRHAEHALSVYESAPAASRSPSREAIARIDLALAHAQLGDPDNAVALGNQALDSERVVDSVRARATDLTGYLARRYPRHGAVGELHERLAVFPLPSTA
;
A
#
# COMPACT_ATOMS: atom_id res chain seq x y z
N MET A 1 10.40 -7.49 60.67
CA MET A 1 9.08 -6.88 60.95
C MET A 1 9.29 -5.44 61.37
N ALA A 2 9.07 -4.49 60.46
CA ALA A 2 8.53 -3.15 60.70
C ALA A 2 8.48 -2.37 59.36
N ALA A 3 7.42 -1.57 59.22
CA ALA A 3 7.19 -0.51 58.24
C ALA A 3 6.67 -0.89 56.84
N THR A 4 5.36 -1.16 56.75
CA THR A 4 4.59 -0.96 55.52
C THR A 4 3.89 0.40 55.58
N LYS A 5 4.40 1.39 54.84
CA LYS A 5 3.72 2.66 54.56
C LYS A 5 2.71 2.44 53.42
N ARG A 6 1.42 2.65 53.68
CA ARG A 6 0.41 2.90 52.63
C ARG A 6 -0.92 3.36 53.26
N ARG A 7 -1.24 4.64 53.12
CA ARG A 7 -2.32 5.14 52.24
C ARG A 7 -2.75 6.55 52.65
N THR A 8 -2.33 7.48 51.80
CA THR A 8 -2.95 8.78 51.55
C THR A 8 -4.39 8.56 51.08
N ALA A 9 -5.37 9.10 51.82
CA ALA A 9 -6.71 9.34 51.31
C ALA A 9 -6.88 10.86 51.29
N LEU A 10 -6.85 11.45 50.09
CA LEU A 10 -7.13 12.86 49.90
C LEU A 10 -8.65 13.04 50.04
N MET A 11 -9.04 13.79 51.06
CA MET A 11 -10.40 14.28 51.27
C MET A 11 -10.84 15.15 50.10
N LEU A 12 -11.89 14.72 49.41
CA LEU A 12 -12.78 15.58 48.65
C LEU A 12 -13.75 16.23 49.65
N THR A 13 -13.47 17.45 50.08
CA THR A 13 -14.46 18.28 50.78
C THR A 13 -14.20 19.75 50.52
N GLY A 14 -15.24 20.43 50.02
CA GLY A 14 -15.24 21.87 49.83
C GLY A 14 -16.48 22.38 49.09
N LEU A 15 -17.69 21.96 49.46
CA LEU A 15 -18.91 22.68 49.08
C LEU A 15 -19.04 23.89 50.01
N THR A 16 -18.52 25.03 49.58
CA THR A 16 -18.81 26.33 50.18
C THR A 16 -20.23 26.75 49.81
N ILE A 17 -21.09 26.94 50.82
CA ILE A 17 -22.45 27.46 50.65
C ILE A 17 -22.34 28.95 50.28
N ALA A 18 -22.43 29.26 49.00
CA ALA A 18 -22.65 30.63 48.52
C ALA A 18 -24.09 31.08 48.81
N ALA A 19 -24.31 32.39 48.94
CA ALA A 19 -25.64 33.00 49.04
C ALA A 19 -26.57 32.50 47.91
N PRO A 20 -27.91 32.51 48.07
CA PRO A 20 -28.80 31.94 47.07
C PRO A 20 -28.73 32.79 45.79
N THR A 21 -27.81 32.43 44.90
CA THR A 21 -27.88 32.79 43.48
C THR A 21 -29.23 32.29 42.99
N SER A 22 -30.01 33.16 42.36
CA SER A 22 -31.31 32.73 41.86
C SER A 22 -31.08 31.59 40.86
N ALA A 23 -31.97 30.61 40.81
CA ALA A 23 -31.85 29.51 39.85
C ALA A 23 -31.66 30.01 38.41
N ALA A 24 -32.24 31.18 38.08
CA ALA A 24 -32.04 31.87 36.80
C ALA A 24 -30.57 32.25 36.55
N GLN A 25 -29.88 32.85 37.53
CA GLN A 25 -28.46 33.23 37.39
C GLN A 25 -27.54 32.01 37.21
N VAL A 26 -27.83 30.90 37.89
CA VAL A 26 -27.08 29.64 37.72
C VAL A 26 -27.30 29.07 36.32
N LEU A 27 -28.53 29.10 35.82
CA LEU A 27 -28.86 28.63 34.47
C LEU A 27 -28.23 29.50 33.38
N ASP A 28 -28.24 30.83 33.53
CA ASP A 28 -27.61 31.76 32.58
C ASP A 28 -26.09 31.56 32.52
N GLN A 29 -25.44 31.38 33.67
CA GLN A 29 -24.00 31.08 33.75
C GLN A 29 -23.68 29.72 33.08
N ALA A 30 -24.47 28.68 33.37
CA ALA A 30 -24.30 27.38 32.74
C ALA A 30 -24.52 27.42 31.23
N ALA A 31 -25.47 28.24 30.74
CA ALA A 31 -25.68 28.46 29.31
C ALA A 31 -24.48 29.18 28.66
N ALA A 32 -23.91 30.21 29.30
CA ALA A 32 -22.71 30.89 28.82
C ALA A 32 -21.49 29.95 28.77
N GLU A 33 -21.33 29.09 29.78
CA GLU A 33 -20.31 28.05 29.79
C GLU A 33 -20.50 27.05 28.65
N ALA A 34 -21.74 26.59 28.41
CA ALA A 34 -22.06 25.71 27.29
C ALA A 34 -21.74 26.37 25.93
N MET A 35 -22.06 27.65 25.76
CA MET A 35 -21.72 28.41 24.55
C MET A 35 -20.20 28.53 24.36
N GLU A 36 -19.45 28.74 25.44
CA GLU A 36 -17.99 28.78 25.40
C GLU A 36 -17.40 27.40 25.06
N PHE A 37 -17.97 26.31 25.57
CA PHE A 37 -17.58 24.96 25.17
C PHE A 37 -17.81 24.71 23.68
N THR A 38 -18.93 25.16 23.12
CA THR A 38 -19.21 25.09 21.68
C THR A 38 -18.18 25.89 20.89
N ARG A 39 -17.91 27.14 21.30
CA ARG A 39 -16.91 28.00 20.62
C ARG A 39 -15.51 27.37 20.65
N GLN A 40 -15.14 26.70 21.73
CA GLN A 40 -13.88 25.98 21.84
C GLN A 40 -13.84 24.74 20.95
N ALA A 41 -14.95 24.00 20.85
CA ALA A 41 -15.06 22.83 19.99
C ALA A 41 -14.99 23.16 18.49
N GLU A 42 -15.46 24.34 18.10
CA GLU A 42 -15.43 24.85 16.73
C GLU A 42 -14.12 25.58 16.38
N ALA A 43 -13.24 25.82 17.35
CA ALA A 43 -12.00 26.53 17.13
C ALA A 43 -11.03 25.74 16.22
N SER A 44 -10.62 26.36 15.11
CA SER A 44 -9.68 25.78 14.16
C SER A 44 -8.56 26.75 13.79
N SER A 45 -7.35 26.21 13.64
CA SER A 45 -6.17 26.89 13.10
C SER A 45 -5.94 26.58 11.61
N LEU A 46 -6.79 25.77 10.99
CA LEU A 46 -6.70 25.47 9.56
C LEU A 46 -7.20 26.67 8.76
N GLY A 47 -6.41 27.12 7.79
CA GLY A 47 -6.85 28.06 6.77
C GLY A 47 -8.00 27.50 5.93
N VAL A 48 -8.81 28.40 5.38
CA VAL A 48 -9.82 28.04 4.38
C VAL A 48 -9.11 27.38 3.19
N GLY A 49 -9.58 26.19 2.78
CA GLY A 49 -9.02 25.43 1.66
C GLY A 49 -7.81 24.55 1.99
N SER A 50 -7.36 24.47 3.25
CA SER A 50 -6.24 23.58 3.60
C SER A 50 -6.50 22.11 3.27
N LEU A 51 -7.71 21.61 3.53
CA LEU A 51 -8.08 20.22 3.22
C LEU A 51 -8.17 20.00 1.70
N ASP A 52 -8.76 20.93 0.96
CA ASP A 52 -8.84 20.88 -0.50
C ASP A 52 -7.43 20.85 -1.13
N HIS A 53 -6.49 21.61 -0.56
CA HIS A 53 -5.10 21.58 -1.00
C HIS A 53 -4.43 20.22 -0.73
N LEU A 54 -4.72 19.58 0.41
CA LEU A 54 -4.21 18.23 0.69
C LEU A 54 -4.80 17.19 -0.25
N GLU A 55 -6.09 17.31 -0.60
CA GLU A 55 -6.73 16.46 -1.60
C GLU A 55 -6.05 16.56 -2.97
N LEU A 56 -5.79 17.80 -3.41
CA LEU A 56 -5.06 18.05 -4.65
C LEU A 56 -3.65 17.48 -4.58
N ALA A 57 -2.91 17.71 -3.50
CA ALA A 57 -1.56 17.19 -3.34
C ALA A 57 -1.50 15.65 -3.40
N VAL A 58 -2.42 14.95 -2.73
CA VAL A 58 -2.50 13.49 -2.81
C VAL A 58 -2.84 13.01 -4.22
N THR A 59 -3.71 13.73 -4.93
CA THR A 59 -4.04 13.45 -6.34
C THR A 59 -2.79 13.61 -7.22
N ASP A 60 -2.07 14.72 -7.11
CA ASP A 60 -0.86 14.99 -7.88
C ASP A 60 0.23 13.94 -7.63
N PHE A 61 0.42 13.51 -6.37
CA PHE A 61 1.40 12.48 -6.04
C PHE A 61 1.00 11.09 -6.57
N ASN A 62 -0.28 10.75 -6.57
CA ASN A 62 -0.77 9.50 -7.17
C ASN A 62 -0.51 9.48 -8.68
N ASP A 63 -0.78 10.59 -9.37
CA ASP A 63 -0.52 10.72 -10.80
C ASP A 63 0.99 10.64 -11.10
N ALA A 64 1.83 11.23 -10.24
CA ALA A 64 3.29 11.20 -10.38
C ALA A 64 3.91 9.83 -10.09
N TYR A 65 3.29 8.99 -9.25
CA TYR A 65 3.86 7.75 -8.71
C TYR A 65 4.47 6.82 -9.77
N SER A 66 3.72 6.55 -10.85
CA SER A 66 4.13 5.56 -11.85
C SER A 66 5.00 6.12 -12.97
N VAL A 67 5.22 7.44 -13.03
CA VAL A 67 5.85 8.12 -14.18
C VAL A 67 7.04 9.01 -13.80
N MET A 68 7.12 9.52 -12.58
CA MET A 68 8.20 10.40 -12.11
C MET A 68 9.25 9.63 -11.27
N PRO A 69 10.53 10.04 -11.24
CA PRO A 69 11.55 9.36 -10.44
C PRO A 69 11.15 9.17 -8.96
N PRO A 70 11.23 7.94 -8.40
CA PRO A 70 10.65 7.64 -7.08
C PRO A 70 11.30 8.45 -5.95
N GLN A 71 12.59 8.78 -6.06
CA GLN A 71 13.30 9.57 -5.04
C GLN A 71 12.72 10.98 -4.89
N GLN A 72 12.34 11.60 -6.02
CA GLN A 72 11.75 12.93 -6.02
C GLN A 72 10.36 12.91 -5.39
N VAL A 73 9.48 12.02 -5.88
CA VAL A 73 8.12 11.90 -5.36
C VAL A 73 8.15 11.57 -3.86
N PHE A 74 9.04 10.67 -3.43
CA PHE A 74 9.19 10.32 -2.01
C PHE A 74 9.53 11.53 -1.13
N ALA A 75 10.49 12.36 -1.56
CA ALA A 75 10.90 13.53 -0.79
C ALA A 75 9.77 14.56 -0.65
N GLU A 76 9.03 14.81 -1.74
CA GLU A 76 7.92 15.76 -1.76
C GLU A 76 6.71 15.24 -0.96
N THR A 77 6.34 13.96 -1.13
CA THR A 77 5.26 13.33 -0.35
C THR A 77 5.60 13.30 1.15
N LEU A 78 6.86 13.05 1.51
CA LEU A 78 7.30 13.05 2.91
C LEU A 78 7.23 14.45 3.54
N ASP A 79 7.54 15.49 2.77
CA ASP A 79 7.38 16.87 3.21
C ASP A 79 5.90 17.20 3.49
N TYR A 80 4.99 16.80 2.61
CA TYR A 80 3.54 16.91 2.86
C TYR A 80 3.10 16.12 4.08
N ARG A 81 3.62 14.89 4.26
CA ARG A 81 3.29 14.07 5.44
C ARG A 81 3.70 14.76 6.75
N ARG A 82 4.84 15.45 6.76
CA ARG A 82 5.32 16.26 7.90
C ARG A 82 4.46 17.51 8.13
N LYS A 83 4.01 18.17 7.06
CA LYS A 83 3.07 19.30 7.15
C LYS A 83 1.73 18.87 7.77
N VAL A 84 1.19 17.71 7.36
CA VAL A 84 -0.04 17.17 7.96
C VAL A 84 0.16 16.81 9.43
N ASP A 85 1.31 16.26 9.82
CA ASP A 85 1.64 16.01 11.24
C ASP A 85 1.68 17.31 12.07
N ALA A 86 2.18 18.40 11.50
CA ALA A 86 2.12 19.71 12.16
C ALA A 86 0.69 20.23 12.31
N LEU A 87 -0.18 20.02 11.30
CA LEU A 87 -1.60 20.38 11.37
C LEU A 87 -2.36 19.55 12.41
N LEU A 88 -2.05 18.25 12.55
CA LEU A 88 -2.63 17.37 13.57
C LEU A 88 -2.27 17.79 15.01
N LYS A 89 -1.19 18.55 15.20
CA LYS A 89 -0.78 19.09 16.50
C LYS A 89 -1.36 20.48 16.79
N ALA A 90 -1.96 21.13 15.78
CA ALA A 90 -2.62 22.42 15.91
C ALA A 90 -4.06 22.25 16.42
N LYS A 91 -4.73 23.37 16.73
CA LYS A 91 -6.17 23.32 17.05
C LYS A 91 -6.96 23.05 15.78
N HIS A 92 -7.88 22.08 15.84
CA HIS A 92 -8.77 21.73 14.74
C HIS A 92 -10.06 21.16 15.34
N THR A 93 -11.15 21.19 14.55
CA THR A 93 -12.37 20.50 14.95
C THR A 93 -12.16 18.99 14.91
N HIS A 94 -13.08 18.23 15.51
CA HIS A 94 -13.03 16.76 15.45
C HIS A 94 -13.12 16.24 14.01
N GLU A 95 -14.00 16.82 13.20
CA GLU A 95 -14.19 16.48 11.79
C GLU A 95 -12.90 16.74 10.98
N GLN A 96 -12.31 17.92 11.13
CA GLN A 96 -11.03 18.25 10.49
C GLN A 96 -9.91 17.31 10.93
N GLY A 97 -9.86 16.94 12.21
CA GLY A 97 -8.89 15.98 12.73
C GLY A 97 -9.00 14.62 12.06
N ARG A 98 -10.23 14.12 11.81
CA ARG A 98 -10.44 12.86 11.09
C ARG A 98 -9.98 12.92 9.64
N GLU A 99 -10.24 14.03 8.95
CA GLU A 99 -9.77 14.24 7.58
C GLU A 99 -8.24 14.34 7.52
N LEU A 100 -7.61 15.08 8.43
CA LEU A 100 -6.15 15.16 8.53
C LEU A 100 -5.51 13.79 8.80
N LEU A 101 -6.13 12.96 9.65
CA LEU A 101 -5.69 11.58 9.87
C LEU A 101 -5.80 10.76 8.57
N ALA A 102 -6.88 10.91 7.81
CA ALA A 102 -7.01 10.25 6.51
C ALA A 102 -5.89 10.69 5.54
N TYR A 103 -5.66 12.00 5.37
CA TYR A 103 -4.58 12.51 4.51
C TYR A 103 -3.19 12.07 4.95
N ALA A 104 -2.91 12.06 6.26
CA ALA A 104 -1.68 11.50 6.80
C ALA A 104 -1.52 10.04 6.37
N GLY A 105 -2.59 9.26 6.46
CA GLY A 105 -2.55 7.86 6.06
C GLY A 105 -2.38 7.65 4.54
N TRP A 106 -3.03 8.43 3.69
CA TRP A 106 -2.85 8.33 2.23
C TRP A 106 -1.44 8.69 1.78
N LEU A 107 -0.88 9.76 2.35
CA LEU A 107 0.52 10.13 2.09
C LEU A 107 1.47 9.01 2.56
N SER A 108 1.21 8.42 3.73
CA SER A 108 2.00 7.28 4.23
C SER A 108 1.82 6.01 3.40
N GLU A 109 0.63 5.74 2.85
CA GLU A 109 0.40 4.60 1.96
C GLU A 109 1.24 4.74 0.69
N LEU A 110 1.25 5.94 0.09
CA LEU A 110 2.09 6.22 -1.07
C LEU A 110 3.59 6.15 -0.73
N LEU A 111 4.01 6.67 0.42
CA LEU A 111 5.39 6.55 0.91
C LEU A 111 5.80 5.08 1.13
N ALA A 112 4.86 4.19 1.47
CA ALA A 112 5.14 2.77 1.59
C ALA A 112 5.53 2.15 0.24
N TRP A 113 4.77 2.45 -0.82
CA TRP A 113 5.07 2.01 -2.18
C TRP A 113 6.34 2.65 -2.74
N LEU A 114 6.54 3.95 -2.53
CA LEU A 114 7.76 4.63 -2.96
C LEU A 114 8.99 4.07 -2.24
N ALA A 115 8.90 3.79 -0.94
CA ALA A 115 9.98 3.13 -0.22
C ALA A 115 10.25 1.71 -0.74
N HIS A 116 9.21 0.99 -1.17
CA HIS A 116 9.35 -0.32 -1.82
C HIS A 116 10.05 -0.19 -3.19
N ASP A 117 9.65 0.77 -4.04
CA ASP A 117 10.29 1.07 -5.31
C ASP A 117 11.78 1.48 -5.14
N LEU A 118 12.11 2.08 -3.99
CA LEU A 118 13.46 2.47 -3.58
C LEU A 118 14.23 1.36 -2.85
N GLY A 119 13.70 0.15 -2.73
CA GLY A 119 14.38 -0.99 -2.09
C GLY A 119 14.61 -0.83 -0.59
N SER A 120 13.75 -0.08 0.10
CA SER A 120 13.77 0.06 1.57
C SER A 120 12.55 -0.64 2.19
N PRO A 121 12.58 -1.97 2.34
CA PRO A 121 11.47 -2.74 2.93
C PRO A 121 11.17 -2.30 4.36
N ARG A 122 12.20 -1.91 5.13
CA ARG A 122 12.05 -1.40 6.50
C ARG A 122 11.23 -0.11 6.52
N ALA A 123 11.56 0.87 5.67
CA ALA A 123 10.80 2.11 5.61
C ALA A 123 9.40 1.87 5.04
N GLY A 124 9.28 1.03 4.00
CA GLY A 124 7.99 0.69 3.40
C GLY A 124 7.02 0.08 4.41
N LEU A 125 7.46 -0.89 5.22
CA LEU A 125 6.62 -1.49 6.27
C LEU A 125 6.31 -0.50 7.40
N ALA A 126 7.22 0.42 7.73
CA ALA A 126 6.95 1.46 8.72
C ALA A 126 5.85 2.41 8.25
N PHE A 127 5.89 2.84 6.99
CA PHE A 127 4.88 3.69 6.39
C PHE A 127 3.55 2.97 6.15
N ALA A 128 3.57 1.68 5.76
CA ALA A 128 2.36 0.86 5.70
C ALA A 128 1.68 0.76 7.07
N ASN A 129 2.45 0.57 8.14
CA ASN A 129 1.90 0.59 9.50
C ASN A 129 1.38 1.98 9.89
N ASP A 130 2.11 3.06 9.57
CA ASP A 130 1.65 4.44 9.82
C ASP A 130 0.31 4.70 9.12
N ALA A 131 0.18 4.33 7.85
CA ALA A 131 -1.04 4.44 7.06
C ALA A 131 -2.20 3.64 7.67
N PHE A 132 -1.94 2.40 8.09
CA PHE A 132 -2.95 1.56 8.73
C PHE A 132 -3.47 2.17 10.03
N VAL A 133 -2.57 2.64 10.91
CA VAL A 133 -2.95 3.24 12.20
C VAL A 133 -3.74 4.54 11.99
N HIS A 134 -3.30 5.42 11.09
CA HIS A 134 -4.01 6.65 10.78
C HIS A 134 -5.37 6.39 10.12
N GLY A 135 -5.44 5.43 9.19
CA GLY A 135 -6.70 4.99 8.59
C GLY A 135 -7.68 4.45 9.63
N ARG A 136 -7.20 3.64 10.59
CA ARG A 136 -8.02 3.13 11.71
C ARG A 136 -8.58 4.27 12.56
N GLN A 137 -7.76 5.25 12.91
CA GLN A 137 -8.19 6.40 13.71
C GLN A 137 -9.15 7.33 12.95
N ALA A 138 -8.99 7.47 11.63
CA ALA A 138 -9.92 8.20 10.78
C ALA A 138 -11.27 7.47 10.57
N GLY A 139 -11.33 6.17 10.87
CA GLY A 139 -12.47 5.29 10.56
C GLY A 139 -12.52 4.91 9.07
N HIS A 140 -11.36 4.84 8.42
CA HIS A 140 -11.22 4.70 6.98
C HIS A 140 -10.77 3.28 6.57
N GLY A 141 -11.72 2.36 6.39
CA GLY A 141 -11.44 0.96 6.08
C GLY A 141 -10.70 0.72 4.75
N GLU A 142 -11.03 1.49 3.71
CA GLU A 142 -10.35 1.42 2.41
C GLU A 142 -8.84 1.72 2.52
N LEU A 143 -8.47 2.83 3.17
CA LEU A 143 -7.08 3.20 3.45
C LEU A 143 -6.34 2.11 4.24
N CYS A 144 -6.99 1.52 5.25
CA CYS A 144 -6.40 0.40 5.99
C CYS A 144 -6.13 -0.80 5.09
N GLY A 145 -7.03 -1.07 4.15
CA GLY A 145 -6.84 -2.12 3.16
C GLY A 145 -5.64 -1.85 2.23
N TRP A 146 -5.52 -0.63 1.71
CA TRP A 146 -4.40 -0.24 0.82
C TRP A 146 -3.06 -0.33 1.54
N ALA A 147 -3.01 0.16 2.78
CA ALA A 147 -1.85 0.01 3.65
C ALA A 147 -1.42 -1.46 3.82
N MET A 148 -2.39 -2.37 3.98
CA MET A 148 -2.11 -3.80 4.12
C MET A 148 -1.78 -4.48 2.79
N ASP A 149 -2.26 -3.98 1.66
CA ASP A 149 -1.83 -4.44 0.34
C ASP A 149 -0.35 -4.11 0.08
N ALA A 150 0.09 -2.89 0.43
CA ALA A 150 1.50 -2.51 0.40
C ALA A 150 2.34 -3.43 1.29
N ALA A 151 1.90 -3.65 2.54
CA ALA A 151 2.58 -4.56 3.45
C ALA A 151 2.64 -6.01 2.94
N ALA A 152 1.58 -6.50 2.29
CA ALA A 152 1.55 -7.83 1.70
C ALA A 152 2.58 -7.97 0.57
N SER A 153 2.63 -6.99 -0.34
CA SER A 153 3.64 -6.95 -1.41
C SER A 153 5.06 -6.89 -0.87
N ILE A 154 5.35 -5.99 0.08
CA ILE A 154 6.71 -5.84 0.62
C ILE A 154 7.16 -7.13 1.31
N ASN A 155 6.32 -7.75 2.14
CA ASN A 155 6.69 -9.01 2.80
C ASN A 155 6.90 -10.15 1.80
N LEU A 156 6.15 -10.19 0.69
CA LEU A 156 6.33 -11.20 -0.35
C LEU A 156 7.70 -11.08 -1.03
N TYR A 157 8.10 -9.87 -1.42
CA TYR A 157 9.42 -9.60 -2.01
C TYR A 157 10.57 -9.85 -1.03
N GLU A 158 10.32 -9.70 0.27
CA GLU A 158 11.25 -10.01 1.35
C GLU A 158 11.28 -11.51 1.73
N HIS A 159 10.62 -12.38 0.96
CA HIS A 159 10.51 -13.82 1.20
C HIS A 159 9.91 -14.17 2.57
N ARG A 160 8.87 -13.43 3.01
CA ARG A 160 8.12 -13.65 4.26
C ARG A 160 6.64 -13.95 3.93
N PRO A 161 6.34 -15.12 3.33
CA PRO A 161 5.01 -15.43 2.82
C PRO A 161 3.94 -15.49 3.92
N ASP A 162 4.30 -15.96 5.12
CA ASP A 162 3.44 -15.95 6.32
C ASP A 162 2.94 -14.54 6.66
N ARG A 163 3.86 -13.56 6.67
CA ARG A 163 3.54 -12.15 6.93
C ARG A 163 2.79 -11.51 5.79
N ALA A 164 3.11 -11.87 4.54
CA ALA A 164 2.38 -11.39 3.38
C ALA A 164 0.91 -11.84 3.41
N LEU A 165 0.67 -13.12 3.73
CA LEU A 165 -0.67 -13.68 3.87
C LEU A 165 -1.43 -13.05 5.05
N ALA A 166 -0.75 -12.84 6.18
CA ALA A 166 -1.34 -12.16 7.34
C ALA A 166 -1.77 -10.72 7.01
N ALA A 167 -0.92 -9.96 6.33
CA ALA A 167 -1.24 -8.60 5.88
C ALA A 167 -2.43 -8.59 4.92
N ALA A 168 -2.43 -9.45 3.89
CA ALA A 168 -3.55 -9.55 2.94
C ALA A 168 -4.88 -9.86 3.65
N ARG A 169 -4.88 -10.82 4.59
CA ARG A 169 -6.07 -11.15 5.41
C ARG A 169 -6.50 -9.98 6.29
N GLN A 170 -5.56 -9.29 6.92
CA GLN A 170 -5.86 -8.11 7.73
C GLN A 170 -6.49 -7.01 6.87
N GLY A 171 -5.98 -6.76 5.67
CA GLY A 171 -6.56 -5.82 4.70
C GLY A 171 -8.01 -6.19 4.35
N LEU A 172 -8.29 -7.47 4.10
CA LEU A 172 -9.64 -7.97 3.79
C LEU A 172 -10.64 -7.74 4.93
N THR A 173 -10.19 -7.72 6.19
CA THR A 173 -11.07 -7.40 7.32
C THR A 173 -11.45 -5.92 7.39
N GLN A 174 -10.72 -5.03 6.70
CA GLN A 174 -10.94 -3.58 6.75
C GLN A 174 -11.54 -3.02 5.46
N ALA A 175 -11.11 -3.56 4.31
CA ALA A 175 -11.54 -3.09 3.00
C ALA A 175 -13.04 -3.38 2.78
N PRO A 176 -13.80 -2.46 2.17
CA PRO A 176 -15.16 -2.75 1.74
C PRO A 176 -15.17 -3.92 0.74
N ALA A 177 -16.02 -4.92 0.98
CA ALA A 177 -16.07 -6.13 0.15
C ALA A 177 -16.39 -5.86 -1.33
N THR A 178 -17.10 -4.76 -1.62
CA THR A 178 -17.46 -4.34 -2.98
C THR A 178 -16.42 -3.43 -3.65
N HIS A 179 -15.29 -3.16 -2.98
CA HIS A 179 -14.22 -2.33 -3.53
C HIS A 179 -13.23 -3.20 -4.34
N PRO A 180 -12.70 -2.74 -5.50
CA PRO A 180 -11.72 -3.52 -6.29
C PRO A 180 -10.44 -3.90 -5.54
N LEU A 181 -10.12 -3.19 -4.46
CA LEU A 181 -9.05 -3.57 -3.54
C LEU A 181 -9.24 -4.97 -2.92
N ALA A 182 -10.49 -5.40 -2.68
CA ALA A 182 -10.76 -6.74 -2.16
C ALA A 182 -10.26 -7.83 -3.13
N VAL A 183 -10.44 -7.61 -4.44
CA VAL A 183 -9.90 -8.47 -5.51
C VAL A 183 -8.38 -8.56 -5.40
N ARG A 184 -7.72 -7.40 -5.30
CA ARG A 184 -6.25 -7.32 -5.17
C ARG A 184 -5.75 -8.05 -3.93
N LEU A 185 -6.39 -7.83 -2.77
CA LEU A 185 -6.00 -8.48 -1.51
C LEU A 185 -6.19 -10.00 -1.54
N HIS A 186 -7.27 -10.51 -2.15
CA HIS A 186 -7.42 -11.95 -2.38
C HIS A 186 -6.33 -12.50 -3.33
N ALA A 187 -5.99 -11.76 -4.38
CA ALA A 187 -4.90 -12.13 -5.28
C ALA A 187 -3.52 -12.09 -4.59
N GLN A 188 -3.28 -11.15 -3.65
CA GLN A 188 -2.08 -11.16 -2.79
C GLN A 188 -2.05 -12.39 -1.90
N ALA A 189 -3.18 -12.76 -1.29
CA ALA A 189 -3.27 -13.98 -0.51
C ALA A 189 -2.95 -15.22 -1.35
N ALA A 190 -3.39 -15.24 -2.62
CA ALA A 190 -3.04 -16.32 -3.56
C ALA A 190 -1.53 -16.40 -3.81
N ARG A 191 -0.86 -15.25 -4.05
CA ARG A 191 0.61 -15.18 -4.19
C ARG A 191 1.34 -15.62 -2.94
N ALA A 192 0.90 -15.16 -1.78
CA ALA A 192 1.51 -15.49 -0.51
C ALA A 192 1.40 -17.00 -0.20
N SER A 193 0.23 -17.61 -0.43
CA SER A 193 0.05 -19.06 -0.28
C SER A 193 0.95 -19.85 -1.25
N ALA A 194 1.05 -19.42 -2.52
CA ALA A 194 1.95 -20.06 -3.47
C ALA A 194 3.43 -19.95 -3.06
N ALA A 195 3.84 -18.78 -2.53
CA ALA A 195 5.19 -18.57 -2.00
C ALA A 195 5.48 -19.40 -0.72
N ASP A 196 4.46 -19.75 0.04
CA ASP A 196 4.54 -20.67 1.19
C ASP A 196 4.53 -22.15 0.78
N GLY A 197 4.38 -22.44 -0.53
CA GLY A 197 4.27 -23.81 -1.03
C GLY A 197 2.88 -24.45 -0.80
N ASP A 198 1.84 -23.65 -0.58
CA ASP A 198 0.46 -24.08 -0.39
C ASP A 198 -0.37 -23.93 -1.70
N PRO A 199 -0.42 -24.97 -2.56
CA PRO A 199 -1.20 -24.92 -3.80
C PRO A 199 -2.71 -24.87 -3.56
N GLU A 200 -3.22 -25.40 -2.45
CA GLU A 200 -4.66 -25.37 -2.13
C GLU A 200 -5.07 -23.96 -1.71
N GLY A 201 -4.28 -23.31 -0.85
CA GLY A 201 -4.46 -21.92 -0.46
C GLY A 201 -4.35 -20.95 -1.64
N PHE A 202 -3.46 -21.22 -2.59
CA PHE A 202 -3.38 -20.49 -3.86
C PHE A 202 -4.71 -20.58 -4.63
N VAL A 203 -5.20 -21.80 -4.90
CA VAL A 203 -6.43 -22.02 -5.68
C VAL A 203 -7.64 -21.40 -4.98
N SER A 204 -7.77 -21.59 -3.67
CA SER A 204 -8.86 -21.03 -2.87
C SER A 204 -8.87 -19.49 -2.90
N SER A 205 -7.71 -18.87 -2.71
CA SER A 205 -7.60 -17.40 -2.69
C SER A 205 -7.78 -16.80 -4.09
N LEU A 206 -7.31 -17.48 -5.13
CA LEU A 206 -7.53 -17.04 -6.52
C LEU A 206 -9.02 -17.10 -6.89
N ARG A 207 -9.73 -18.16 -6.50
CA ARG A 207 -11.19 -18.23 -6.68
C ARG A 207 -11.89 -17.09 -5.96
N ALA A 208 -11.51 -16.81 -4.71
CA ALA A 208 -12.06 -15.69 -3.96
C ALA A 208 -11.80 -14.32 -4.64
N ALA A 209 -10.64 -14.15 -5.28
CA ALA A 209 -10.35 -12.95 -6.07
C ALA A 209 -11.27 -12.85 -7.30
N GLN A 210 -11.47 -13.95 -8.03
CA GLN A 210 -12.36 -14.02 -9.19
C GLN A 210 -13.82 -13.75 -8.81
N ASP A 211 -14.30 -14.36 -7.72
CA ASP A 211 -15.64 -14.13 -7.19
C ASP A 211 -15.82 -12.65 -6.81
N ALA A 212 -14.87 -12.08 -6.06
CA ALA A 212 -14.90 -10.67 -5.68
C ALA A 212 -14.94 -9.73 -6.90
N HIS A 213 -14.25 -10.08 -7.98
CA HIS A 213 -14.24 -9.31 -9.23
C HIS A 213 -15.57 -9.40 -9.97
N GLN A 214 -16.14 -10.60 -10.07
CA GLN A 214 -17.44 -10.83 -10.70
C GLN A 214 -18.57 -10.02 -10.04
N PHE A 215 -18.49 -9.80 -8.72
CA PHE A 215 -19.50 -9.07 -7.96
C PHE A 215 -19.17 -7.59 -7.74
N LEU A 216 -18.17 -7.03 -8.44
CA LEU A 216 -17.91 -5.59 -8.38
C LEU A 216 -19.11 -4.78 -8.91
N PRO A 217 -19.42 -3.64 -8.28
CA PRO A 217 -20.51 -2.78 -8.73
C PRO A 217 -20.18 -2.16 -10.10
N ALA A 218 -21.22 -1.91 -10.90
CA ALA A 218 -21.07 -1.31 -12.23
C ALA A 218 -20.46 0.11 -12.19
N ARG A 219 -20.59 0.82 -11.06
CA ARG A 219 -19.98 2.12 -10.83
C ARG A 219 -19.10 2.07 -9.59
N ILE A 220 -17.82 2.26 -9.80
CA ILE A 220 -16.81 2.32 -8.74
C ILE A 220 -16.44 3.79 -8.53
N PRO A 221 -16.58 4.33 -7.31
CA PRO A 221 -16.10 5.68 -7.00
C PRO A 221 -14.59 5.76 -7.21
N ARG A 222 -14.15 6.80 -7.92
CA ARG A 222 -12.73 7.17 -7.98
C ARG A 222 -12.37 7.92 -6.72
N ARG A 223 -11.13 7.78 -6.29
CA ARG A 223 -10.55 8.57 -5.21
C ARG A 223 -9.24 9.17 -5.67
N PHE A 224 -9.08 10.49 -5.50
CA PHE A 224 -7.86 11.20 -5.92
C PHE A 224 -7.48 10.91 -7.39
N GLY A 225 -8.47 10.94 -8.28
CA GLY A 225 -8.28 10.61 -9.71
C GLY A 225 -8.06 9.12 -10.03
N LEU A 226 -7.64 8.31 -9.06
CA LEU A 226 -7.29 6.91 -9.24
C LEU A 226 -8.51 6.06 -9.61
N ASP A 227 -8.37 5.29 -10.69
CA ASP A 227 -9.23 4.16 -11.01
C ASP A 227 -8.66 2.89 -10.36
N PRO A 228 -9.32 2.30 -9.35
CA PRO A 228 -8.83 1.07 -8.75
C PRO A 228 -9.13 -0.17 -9.62
N LEU A 229 -9.99 -0.08 -10.64
CA LEU A 229 -10.38 -1.23 -11.45
C LEU A 229 -9.22 -1.80 -12.29
N PRO A 230 -8.44 -1.00 -13.05
CA PRO A 230 -7.26 -1.50 -13.75
C PRO A 230 -6.24 -2.20 -12.84
N LEU A 231 -6.13 -1.76 -11.58
CA LEU A 231 -5.25 -2.40 -10.60
C LEU A 231 -5.78 -3.78 -10.17
N ALA A 232 -7.10 -3.96 -10.11
CA ALA A 232 -7.72 -5.25 -9.84
C ALA A 232 -7.60 -6.22 -11.03
N ASP A 233 -7.84 -5.73 -12.25
CA ASP A 233 -7.67 -6.52 -13.48
C ASP A 233 -6.22 -7.00 -13.64
N TYR A 234 -5.27 -6.10 -13.37
CA TYR A 234 -3.85 -6.45 -13.35
C TYR A 234 -3.51 -7.49 -12.27
N ALA A 235 -4.07 -7.35 -11.07
CA ALA A 235 -3.84 -8.33 -10.01
C ALA A 235 -4.39 -9.72 -10.38
N LEU A 236 -5.55 -9.83 -11.03
CA LEU A 236 -6.10 -11.13 -11.46
C LEU A 236 -5.29 -11.85 -12.54
N THR A 237 -4.37 -11.15 -13.19
CA THR A 237 -3.56 -11.71 -14.28
C THR A 237 -2.11 -11.88 -13.87
N SER A 238 -1.46 -10.80 -13.43
CA SER A 238 -0.05 -10.81 -13.05
C SER A 238 0.22 -11.61 -11.77
N TYR A 239 -0.66 -11.55 -10.77
CA TYR A 239 -0.36 -12.18 -9.48
C TYR A 239 -0.43 -13.72 -9.56
N PRO A 240 -1.40 -14.32 -10.26
CA PRO A 240 -1.37 -15.75 -10.58
C PRO A 240 -0.18 -16.17 -11.43
N ALA A 241 0.34 -15.32 -12.32
CA ALA A 241 1.58 -15.62 -13.06
C ALA A 241 2.75 -15.86 -12.10
N THR A 242 3.01 -14.91 -11.20
CA THR A 242 4.03 -15.06 -10.14
C THR A 242 3.78 -16.33 -9.31
N ALA A 243 2.54 -16.58 -8.89
CA ALA A 243 2.19 -17.74 -8.06
C ALA A 243 2.46 -19.07 -8.79
N CYS A 244 2.09 -19.18 -10.07
CA CYS A 244 2.34 -20.37 -10.87
C CYS A 244 3.83 -20.62 -11.12
N ILE A 245 4.65 -19.57 -11.27
CA ILE A 245 6.11 -19.70 -11.35
C ILE A 245 6.66 -20.34 -10.06
N LEU A 246 6.20 -19.87 -8.89
CA LEU A 246 6.64 -20.38 -7.59
C LEU A 246 6.21 -21.83 -7.36
N LEU A 247 5.05 -22.23 -7.87
CA LEU A 247 4.53 -23.60 -7.80
C LEU A 247 5.06 -24.53 -8.92
N GLY A 248 5.93 -24.04 -9.80
CA GLY A 248 6.47 -24.82 -10.93
C GLY A 248 5.44 -25.14 -12.03
N LYS A 249 4.33 -24.41 -12.09
CA LYS A 249 3.27 -24.55 -13.10
C LYS A 249 3.54 -23.67 -14.32
N ALA A 250 4.61 -23.99 -15.04
CA ALA A 250 5.19 -23.09 -16.05
C ALA A 250 4.24 -22.71 -17.19
N GLU A 251 3.41 -23.63 -17.71
CA GLU A 251 2.41 -23.29 -18.74
C GLU A 251 1.32 -22.37 -18.22
N ASP A 252 0.84 -22.59 -16.99
CA ASP A 252 -0.16 -21.70 -16.38
C ASP A 252 0.44 -20.31 -16.14
N ALA A 253 1.70 -20.26 -15.68
CA ALA A 253 2.44 -19.01 -15.51
C ALA A 253 2.56 -18.24 -16.83
N ARG A 254 2.94 -18.92 -17.93
CA ARG A 254 3.04 -18.33 -19.26
C ARG A 254 1.71 -17.69 -19.69
N ARG A 255 0.60 -18.45 -19.62
CA ARG A 255 -0.73 -17.94 -20.00
C ARG A 255 -1.15 -16.73 -19.16
N HIS A 256 -0.92 -16.75 -17.85
CA HIS A 256 -1.24 -15.64 -16.97
C HIS A 256 -0.39 -14.40 -17.26
N ALA A 257 0.91 -14.57 -17.55
CA ALA A 257 1.80 -13.47 -17.88
C ALA A 257 1.47 -12.84 -19.24
N GLU A 258 1.18 -13.65 -20.26
CA GLU A 258 0.69 -13.18 -21.57
C GLU A 258 -0.62 -12.37 -21.41
N HIS A 259 -1.55 -12.85 -20.59
CA HIS A 259 -2.79 -12.13 -20.30
C HIS A 259 -2.53 -10.82 -19.53
N ALA A 260 -1.59 -10.80 -18.58
CA ALA A 260 -1.22 -9.59 -17.86
C ALA A 260 -0.67 -8.50 -18.80
N LEU A 261 0.14 -8.88 -19.79
CA LEU A 261 0.63 -7.96 -20.82
C LEU A 261 -0.51 -7.45 -21.70
N SER A 262 -1.44 -8.31 -22.13
CA SER A 262 -2.63 -7.89 -22.89
C SER A 262 -3.53 -6.92 -22.10
N VAL A 263 -3.74 -7.15 -20.81
CA VAL A 263 -4.48 -6.23 -19.92
C VAL A 263 -3.76 -4.88 -19.82
N TYR A 264 -2.43 -4.89 -19.68
CA TYR A 264 -1.64 -3.66 -19.66
C TYR A 264 -1.77 -2.88 -20.98
N GLU A 265 -1.60 -3.53 -22.13
CA GLU A 265 -1.69 -2.92 -23.46
C GLU A 265 -3.09 -2.34 -23.73
N SER A 266 -4.13 -2.99 -23.22
CA SER A 266 -5.52 -2.56 -23.36
C SER A 266 -5.91 -1.43 -22.40
N ALA A 267 -5.14 -1.22 -21.32
CA ALA A 267 -5.45 -0.20 -20.31
C ALA A 267 -5.27 1.23 -20.87
N PRO A 268 -6.07 2.22 -20.41
CA PRO A 268 -5.88 3.62 -20.74
C PRO A 268 -4.46 4.08 -20.39
N ALA A 269 -3.86 4.96 -21.20
CA ALA A 269 -2.48 5.41 -21.00
C ALA A 269 -2.21 5.96 -19.58
N ALA A 270 -3.16 6.70 -19.01
CA ALA A 270 -3.07 7.24 -17.66
C ALA A 270 -3.03 6.17 -16.54
N SER A 271 -3.50 4.95 -16.82
CA SER A 271 -3.50 3.83 -15.86
C SER A 271 -2.33 2.88 -16.06
N ARG A 272 -1.49 3.09 -17.08
CA ARG A 272 -0.34 2.23 -17.38
C ARG A 272 0.82 2.54 -16.44
N SER A 273 1.49 1.48 -15.97
CA SER A 273 2.70 1.57 -15.15
C SER A 273 3.84 0.79 -15.82
N PRO A 274 4.92 1.47 -16.27
CA PRO A 274 6.06 0.80 -16.92
C PRO A 274 6.73 -0.26 -16.04
N SER A 275 6.75 -0.07 -14.72
CA SER A 275 7.29 -1.07 -13.78
C SER A 275 6.45 -2.34 -13.73
N ARG A 276 5.11 -2.22 -13.75
CA ARG A 276 4.21 -3.39 -13.76
C ARG A 276 4.38 -4.19 -15.04
N GLU A 277 4.43 -3.50 -16.18
CA GLU A 277 4.68 -4.14 -17.46
C GLU A 277 6.02 -4.90 -17.48
N ALA A 278 7.09 -4.29 -16.97
CA ALA A 278 8.39 -4.93 -16.85
C ALA A 278 8.33 -6.19 -15.96
N ILE A 279 7.62 -6.14 -14.83
CA ILE A 279 7.41 -7.31 -13.96
C ILE A 279 6.65 -8.42 -14.69
N ALA A 280 5.58 -8.09 -15.43
CA ALA A 280 4.84 -9.07 -16.22
C ALA A 280 5.71 -9.72 -17.32
N ARG A 281 6.58 -8.95 -17.97
CA ARG A 281 7.57 -9.48 -18.92
C ARG A 281 8.58 -10.42 -18.26
N ILE A 282 9.05 -10.08 -17.05
CA ILE A 282 9.97 -10.95 -16.30
C ILE A 282 9.28 -12.24 -15.85
N ASP A 283 8.02 -12.17 -15.44
CA ASP A 283 7.24 -13.37 -15.11
C ASP A 283 7.06 -14.26 -16.35
N LEU A 284 6.79 -13.67 -17.53
CA LEU A 284 6.76 -14.42 -18.79
C LEU A 284 8.13 -15.05 -19.12
N ALA A 285 9.22 -14.30 -18.92
CA ALA A 285 10.58 -14.79 -19.10
C ALA A 285 10.90 -15.99 -18.20
N LEU A 286 10.52 -15.91 -16.91
CA LEU A 286 10.66 -17.00 -15.96
C LEU A 286 9.86 -18.24 -16.39
N ALA A 287 8.64 -18.05 -16.92
CA ALA A 287 7.84 -19.15 -17.45
C ALA A 287 8.54 -19.83 -18.64
N HIS A 288 9.06 -19.07 -19.62
CA HIS A 288 9.85 -19.62 -20.74
C HIS A 288 11.09 -20.37 -20.24
N ALA A 289 11.82 -19.79 -19.27
CA ALA A 289 12.99 -20.43 -18.69
C ALA A 289 12.63 -21.76 -18.01
N GLN A 290 11.48 -21.85 -17.34
CA GLN A 290 10.98 -23.10 -16.74
C GLN A 290 10.54 -24.13 -17.80
N LEU A 291 10.04 -23.68 -18.96
CA LEU A 291 9.63 -24.52 -20.09
C LEU A 291 10.78 -25.04 -20.96
N GLY A 292 12.03 -24.66 -20.70
CA GLY A 292 13.16 -25.11 -21.51
C GLY A 292 13.63 -24.13 -22.57
N ASP A 293 13.15 -22.88 -22.54
CA ASP A 293 13.35 -21.87 -23.59
C ASP A 293 14.14 -20.65 -23.06
N PRO A 294 15.47 -20.80 -22.90
CA PRO A 294 16.32 -19.73 -22.37
C PRO A 294 16.46 -18.54 -23.32
N ASP A 295 16.31 -18.73 -24.64
CA ASP A 295 16.43 -17.66 -25.63
C ASP A 295 15.30 -16.63 -25.47
N ASN A 296 14.04 -17.10 -25.44
CA ASN A 296 12.91 -16.20 -25.20
C ASN A 296 12.95 -15.59 -23.79
N ALA A 297 13.40 -16.36 -22.80
CA ALA A 297 13.58 -15.84 -21.44
C ALA A 297 14.58 -14.68 -21.39
N VAL A 298 15.72 -14.80 -22.08
CA VAL A 298 16.71 -13.72 -22.14
C VAL A 298 16.19 -12.52 -22.94
N ALA A 299 15.51 -12.76 -24.06
CA ALA A 299 14.93 -11.68 -24.87
C ALA A 299 13.92 -10.85 -24.08
N LEU A 300 12.98 -11.52 -23.38
CA LEU A 300 11.99 -10.86 -22.53
C LEU A 300 12.62 -10.16 -21.32
N GLY A 301 13.65 -10.77 -20.72
CA GLY A 301 14.41 -10.14 -19.64
C GLY A 301 15.07 -8.83 -20.07
N ASN A 302 15.65 -8.81 -21.29
CA ASN A 302 16.21 -7.59 -21.88
C ASN A 302 15.14 -6.53 -22.13
N GLN A 303 14.00 -6.89 -22.71
CA GLN A 303 12.87 -5.97 -22.93
C GLN A 303 12.34 -5.39 -21.62
N ALA A 304 12.31 -6.16 -20.54
CA ALA A 304 11.91 -5.65 -19.22
C ALA A 304 12.91 -4.61 -18.68
N LEU A 305 14.21 -4.80 -18.93
CA LEU A 305 15.27 -3.85 -18.57
C LEU A 305 15.38 -2.66 -19.53
N ASP A 306 14.63 -2.64 -20.65
CA ASP A 306 14.44 -1.46 -21.51
C ASP A 306 13.33 -0.52 -20.97
N SER A 307 12.65 -0.92 -19.89
CA SER A 307 11.59 -0.09 -19.27
C SER A 307 12.12 1.29 -18.88
N GLU A 308 11.29 2.31 -19.11
CA GLU A 308 11.54 3.69 -18.69
C GLU A 308 11.65 3.82 -17.16
N ARG A 309 11.18 2.81 -16.41
CA ARG A 309 11.11 2.82 -14.95
C ARG A 309 11.55 1.48 -14.33
N VAL A 310 12.87 1.28 -14.20
CA VAL A 310 13.46 0.12 -13.52
C VAL A 310 13.64 0.40 -12.02
N VAL A 311 12.58 0.19 -11.25
CA VAL A 311 12.56 0.27 -9.77
C VAL A 311 13.06 -1.02 -9.11
N ASP A 312 13.24 -1.00 -7.79
CA ASP A 312 13.83 -2.13 -7.06
C ASP A 312 13.01 -3.42 -7.20
N SER A 313 11.67 -3.34 -7.24
CA SER A 313 10.82 -4.52 -7.47
C SER A 313 11.07 -5.17 -8.84
N VAL A 314 11.26 -4.38 -9.91
CA VAL A 314 11.65 -4.89 -11.24
C VAL A 314 13.00 -5.59 -11.17
N ARG A 315 13.96 -4.97 -10.47
CA ARG A 315 15.31 -5.51 -10.31
C ARG A 315 15.36 -6.79 -9.51
N ALA A 316 14.60 -6.88 -8.42
CA ALA A 316 14.49 -8.07 -7.59
C ALA A 316 13.98 -9.24 -8.45
N ARG A 317 12.93 -9.01 -9.26
CA ARG A 317 12.42 -10.03 -10.19
C ARG A 317 13.43 -10.38 -11.29
N ALA A 318 14.15 -9.42 -11.84
CA ALA A 318 15.22 -9.68 -12.81
C ALA A 318 16.39 -10.46 -12.18
N THR A 319 16.66 -10.25 -10.90
CA THR A 319 17.63 -11.04 -10.12
C THR A 319 17.16 -12.49 -9.97
N ASP A 320 15.88 -12.72 -9.69
CA ASP A 320 15.30 -14.07 -9.67
C ASP A 320 15.46 -14.78 -11.02
N LEU A 321 15.16 -14.07 -12.13
CA LEU A 321 15.30 -14.58 -13.50
C LEU A 321 16.75 -14.95 -13.82
N THR A 322 17.69 -14.02 -13.62
CA THR A 322 19.11 -14.24 -13.92
C THR A 322 19.68 -15.37 -13.04
N GLY A 323 19.31 -15.43 -11.77
CA GLY A 323 19.67 -16.51 -10.87
C GLY A 323 19.12 -17.87 -11.32
N TYR A 324 17.86 -17.94 -11.77
CA TYR A 324 17.27 -19.16 -12.31
C TYR A 324 17.99 -19.61 -13.59
N LEU A 325 18.19 -18.69 -14.54
CA LEU A 325 18.86 -18.97 -15.81
C LEU A 325 20.30 -19.44 -15.61
N ALA A 326 21.07 -18.79 -14.73
CA ALA A 326 22.45 -19.17 -14.43
C ALA A 326 22.57 -20.58 -13.85
N ARG A 327 21.62 -20.97 -12.96
CA ARG A 327 21.58 -22.33 -12.40
C ARG A 327 21.17 -23.37 -13.43
N ARG A 328 20.17 -23.07 -14.27
CA ARG A 328 19.55 -24.06 -15.18
C ARG A 328 20.24 -24.16 -16.55
N TYR A 329 20.88 -23.09 -17.01
CA TYR A 329 21.51 -22.95 -18.32
C TYR A 329 22.92 -22.30 -18.25
N PRO A 330 23.87 -22.84 -17.46
CA PRO A 330 25.16 -22.20 -17.18
C PRO A 330 26.09 -22.03 -18.40
N ARG A 331 25.80 -22.69 -19.53
CA ARG A 331 26.58 -22.62 -20.78
C ARG A 331 25.96 -21.71 -21.85
N HIS A 332 24.85 -21.07 -21.54
CA HIS A 332 24.14 -20.20 -22.48
C HIS A 332 24.71 -18.79 -22.42
N GLY A 333 25.50 -18.37 -23.42
CA GLY A 333 26.26 -17.12 -23.40
C GLY A 333 25.42 -15.87 -23.07
N ALA A 334 24.21 -15.78 -23.65
CA ALA A 334 23.30 -14.65 -23.45
C ALA A 334 22.81 -14.48 -21.99
N VAL A 335 22.94 -15.51 -21.14
CA VAL A 335 22.61 -15.42 -19.70
C VAL A 335 23.62 -14.54 -18.96
N GLY A 336 24.91 -14.60 -19.33
CA GLY A 336 25.95 -13.75 -18.76
C GLY A 336 25.73 -12.28 -19.10
N GLU A 337 25.40 -12.00 -20.36
CA GLU A 337 25.11 -10.64 -20.84
C GLU A 337 23.92 -10.01 -20.11
N LEU A 338 22.83 -10.77 -19.90
CA LEU A 338 21.67 -10.29 -19.14
C LEU A 338 22.03 -9.98 -17.67
N HIS A 339 22.89 -10.80 -17.05
CA HIS A 339 23.35 -10.57 -15.69
C HIS A 339 24.24 -9.32 -15.57
N GLU A 340 25.17 -9.12 -16.52
CA GLU A 340 26.00 -7.92 -16.59
C GLU A 340 25.16 -6.66 -16.80
N ARG A 341 24.14 -6.74 -17.66
CA ARG A 341 23.20 -5.64 -17.90
C ARG A 341 22.41 -5.27 -16.64
N LEU A 342 21.96 -6.26 -15.87
CA LEU A 342 21.27 -6.01 -14.60
C LEU A 342 22.16 -5.26 -13.59
N ALA A 343 23.47 -5.54 -13.58
CA ALA A 343 24.43 -4.91 -12.66
C ALA A 343 24.63 -3.40 -12.91
N VAL A 344 24.25 -2.88 -14.08
CA VAL A 344 24.33 -1.44 -14.41
C VAL A 344 23.27 -0.63 -13.66
N PHE A 345 22.18 -1.26 -13.19
CA PHE A 345 21.16 -0.59 -12.41
C PHE A 345 21.61 -0.47 -10.94
N PRO A 346 21.86 0.75 -10.43
CA PRO A 346 22.54 0.96 -9.16
C PRO A 346 21.70 0.46 -7.98
N LEU A 347 22.27 -0.39 -7.12
CA LEU A 347 21.66 -0.80 -5.84
C LEU A 347 21.19 0.45 -5.07
N PRO A 348 19.93 0.51 -4.60
CA PRO A 348 19.54 1.59 -3.72
C PRO A 348 20.55 1.62 -2.56
N SER A 349 21.18 2.78 -2.35
CA SER A 349 22.19 2.92 -1.29
C SER A 349 21.56 2.49 0.01
N THR A 350 22.04 1.38 0.56
CA THR A 350 21.66 0.91 1.89
C THR A 350 22.16 1.94 2.90
N ALA A 351 21.28 2.86 3.30
CA ALA A 351 21.50 3.83 4.37
C ALA A 351 20.62 3.50 5.58
#